data_AF-A0A942BVA5-F1
#
_entry.id   AF-A0A942BVA5-F1
#
_cell.length_a   1.000
_cell.length_b   1.000
_cell.length_c   1.000
_cell.angle_alpha   90.00
_cell.angle_beta   90.00
_cell.angle_gamma   90.00
#
_symmetry.space_group_name_H-M   'P 1'
#
loop_
_entity.id
_entity.type
_entity.pdbx_description
1 polymer ?
#
loop_
_entity_poly.entity_id
_entity_poly.type
_entity_poly.pdbx_seq_one_letter_code
_entity_poly.pdbx_strand_id
1 'polypeptide(L)'
;MLNLLALARVLGVVKLEELWNTLEGTVIFVLLGLIVFAIAFGIVVLVSPFSVKKEIEEDQNVSLAIIIGAIIIGVAMIISAAIQG
;
A
#
# COMPACT_ATOMS: atom_id res chain seq x y z
N MET A 1 1.59 23.73 -28.86
CA MET A 1 1.52 22.68 -29.91
C MET A 1 2.45 21.54 -29.49
N LEU A 2 1.92 20.39 -29.09
CA LEU A 2 2.74 19.20 -28.89
C LEU A 2 3.31 18.76 -30.25
N ASN A 3 4.64 18.72 -30.36
CA ASN A 3 5.36 18.32 -31.56
C ASN A 3 5.18 16.81 -31.80
N LEU A 4 4.85 16.41 -33.03
CA LEU A 4 4.70 15.01 -33.45
C LEU A 4 5.95 14.15 -33.17
N LEU A 5 7.15 14.73 -33.18
CA LEU A 5 8.41 14.09 -32.76
C LEU A 5 8.45 13.78 -31.27
N ALA A 6 7.79 14.56 -30.42
CA ALA A 6 7.68 14.26 -28.99
C ALA A 6 6.79 13.04 -28.75
N LEU A 7 5.69 12.91 -29.50
CA LEU A 7 4.81 11.74 -29.44
C LEU A 7 5.49 10.48 -29.99
N ALA A 8 6.20 10.58 -31.12
CA ALA A 8 6.98 9.49 -31.69
C ALA A 8 8.13 9.04 -30.77
N ARG A 9 8.75 9.97 -30.03
CA ARG A 9 9.77 9.65 -29.02
C ARG A 9 9.18 8.90 -27.83
N VAL A 10 8.00 9.27 -27.33
CA VAL A 10 7.33 8.52 -26.24
C VAL A 10 6.95 7.11 -26.70
N LEU A 11 6.37 6.98 -27.90
CA LEU A 11 5.96 5.68 -28.45
C LEU A 11 7.15 4.79 -28.86
N GLY A 12 8.29 5.38 -29.23
CA GLY A 12 9.51 4.66 -29.61
C GLY A 12 10.51 4.39 -28.48
N VAL A 13 10.33 5.01 -27.31
CA VAL A 13 11.24 4.85 -26.14
C VAL A 13 10.82 3.70 -25.24
N VAL A 14 9.54 3.35 -25.17
CA VAL A 14 9.06 2.29 -24.28
C VAL A 14 9.21 0.93 -24.98
N LYS A 15 10.28 0.22 -24.67
CA LYS A 15 10.46 -1.16 -25.12
C LYS A 15 9.54 -2.09 -24.32
N LEU A 16 8.77 -2.92 -25.01
CA LEU A 16 7.88 -3.90 -24.37
C LEU A 16 8.63 -4.83 -23.40
N GLU A 17 9.89 -5.15 -23.71
CA GLU A 17 10.78 -5.95 -22.88
C GLU A 17 11.08 -5.28 -21.52
N GLU A 18 11.30 -3.96 -21.53
CA GLU A 18 11.56 -3.18 -20.31
C GLU A 18 10.29 -3.01 -19.45
N LEU A 19 9.11 -2.91 -20.08
CA LEU A 19 7.82 -2.88 -19.39
C LEU A 19 7.56 -4.18 -18.64
N TRP A 20 7.85 -5.33 -19.27
CA TRP A 20 7.62 -6.64 -18.66
C TRP A 20 8.44 -6.80 -17.38
N ASN A 21 9.73 -6.49 -17.43
CA ASN A 21 10.63 -6.58 -16.29
C ASN A 21 10.20 -5.64 -15.15
N THR A 22 9.70 -4.45 -15.49
CA THR A 22 9.23 -3.47 -14.50
C THR A 22 7.93 -3.94 -13.82
N LEU A 23 7.00 -4.53 -14.57
CA LEU A 23 5.75 -5.06 -14.04
C LEU A 23 5.99 -6.23 -13.08
N GLU A 24 6.91 -7.14 -13.41
CA GLU A 24 7.26 -8.27 -12.56
C GLU A 24 7.74 -7.79 -11.17
N GLY A 25 8.74 -6.90 -11.13
CA GLY A 25 9.23 -6.34 -9.88
C GLY A 25 8.15 -5.58 -9.11
N THR A 26 7.35 -4.77 -9.80
CA THR A 26 6.26 -3.99 -9.18
C THR A 26 5.24 -4.90 -8.50
N VAL A 27 4.79 -5.95 -9.18
CA VAL A 27 3.81 -6.89 -8.62
C VAL A 27 4.37 -7.59 -7.38
N ILE A 28 5.63 -8.02 -7.42
CA ILE A 28 6.28 -8.68 -6.28
C ILE A 28 6.33 -7.75 -5.07
N PHE A 29 6.79 -6.50 -5.23
CA PHE A 29 6.90 -5.56 -4.11
C PHE A 29 5.53 -5.12 -3.56
N VAL A 30 4.53 -4.96 -4.43
CA VAL A 30 3.14 -4.67 -3.99
C VAL A 30 2.60 -5.83 -3.16
N LEU A 31 2.74 -7.07 -3.61
CA LEU A 31 2.29 -8.25 -2.86
C LEU A 31 3.02 -8.39 -1.53
N LEU A 32 4.34 -8.17 -1.53
CA LEU A 32 5.14 -8.21 -0.30
C LEU A 32 4.68 -7.14 0.70
N GLY A 33 4.47 -5.90 0.24
CA GLY A 33 3.93 -4.82 1.06
C GLY A 33 2.55 -5.15 1.64
N LEU A 34 1.65 -5.73 0.85
CA LEU A 34 0.32 -6.16 1.30
C LEU A 34 0.38 -7.28 2.35
N ILE A 35 1.29 -8.25 2.18
CA ILE A 35 1.49 -9.33 3.15
C ILE A 35 1.97 -8.76 4.48
N VAL A 36 3.00 -7.90 4.46
CA VAL A 36 3.54 -7.26 5.66
C VAL A 36 2.47 -6.40 6.34
N PHE A 37 1.69 -5.65 5.54
CA PHE A 37 0.58 -4.84 6.05
C PHE A 37 -0.50 -5.70 6.73
N ALA A 38 -0.90 -6.81 6.11
CA ALA A 38 -1.90 -7.72 6.68
C ALA A 38 -1.42 -8.35 8.00
N ILE A 39 -0.14 -8.72 8.08
CA ILE A 39 0.47 -9.23 9.32
C ILE A 39 0.47 -8.15 10.40
N ALA A 40 0.92 -6.93 10.08
CA ALA A 40 0.94 -5.82 11.02
C ALA A 40 -0.47 -5.49 11.55
N PHE A 41 -1.46 -5.40 10.66
CA PHE A 41 -2.86 -5.20 11.06
C PHE A 41 -3.38 -6.35 11.92
N GLY A 42 -3.07 -7.60 11.55
CA GLY A 42 -3.42 -8.77 12.34
C GLY A 42 -2.82 -8.75 13.75
N ILE A 43 -1.57 -8.31 13.89
CA ILE A 43 -0.91 -8.14 15.20
C ILE A 43 -1.63 -7.07 16.04
N VAL A 44 -2.00 -5.93 15.45
CA VAL A 44 -2.72 -4.86 16.16
C VAL A 44 -4.04 -5.38 16.72
N VAL A 45 -4.80 -6.12 15.93
CA VAL A 45 -6.08 -6.71 16.37
C VAL A 45 -5.85 -7.79 17.42
N LEU A 46 -4.82 -8.63 17.25
CA LEU A 46 -4.50 -9.72 18.18
C LEU A 46 -4.03 -9.24 19.55
N VAL A 47 -3.22 -8.18 19.59
CA VAL A 47 -2.68 -7.60 20.83
C VAL A 47 -3.71 -6.74 21.56
N SER A 48 -4.75 -6.26 20.86
CA SER A 48 -5.81 -5.48 21.47
C SER A 48 -6.55 -6.32 22.52
N PRO A 49 -6.66 -5.88 23.80
CA PRO A 49 -7.26 -6.67 24.88
C PRO A 49 -8.79 -6.78 24.80
N PHE A 50 -9.39 -6.27 23.73
CA PHE A 50 -10.82 -6.21 23.46
C PHE A 50 -11.07 -6.46 21.97
N SER A 51 -12.32 -6.80 21.63
CA SER A 51 -12.73 -6.98 20.24
C SER A 51 -12.80 -5.62 19.53
N VAL A 52 -11.81 -5.33 18.69
CA VAL A 52 -11.78 -4.11 17.87
C VAL A 52 -13.04 -3.99 17.02
N LYS A 53 -13.53 -5.10 16.47
CA LYS A 53 -14.76 -5.13 15.67
C LYS A 53 -15.97 -4.70 16.50
N LYS A 54 -16.13 -5.28 17.70
CA LYS A 54 -17.28 -4.98 18.57
C LYS A 54 -17.28 -3.50 18.97
N GLU A 55 -16.13 -3.00 19.41
CA GLU A 55 -15.99 -1.61 19.83
C GLU A 55 -16.34 -0.62 18.70
N ILE A 56 -15.97 -0.92 17.46
CA ILE A 56 -16.26 -0.04 16.32
C ILE A 56 -17.70 -0.19 15.82
N GLU A 57 -18.21 -1.42 15.66
CA GLU A 57 -19.52 -1.67 15.05
C GLU A 57 -20.68 -1.56 16.05
N GLU A 58 -20.58 -2.19 17.22
CA GLU A 58 -21.66 -2.27 18.20
C GLU A 58 -21.62 -1.05 19.15
N ASP A 59 -20.46 -0.80 19.75
CA ASP A 59 -20.30 0.26 20.75
C ASP A 59 -20.06 1.64 20.11
N GLN A 60 -19.94 1.70 18.78
CA GLN A 60 -19.78 2.93 17.99
C GLN A 60 -18.63 3.82 18.50
N ASN A 61 -17.53 3.20 18.94
CA ASN A 61 -16.37 3.86 19.49
C ASN A 61 -15.54 4.53 18.38
N VAL A 62 -15.92 5.77 18.03
CA VAL A 62 -15.25 6.58 17.01
C VAL A 62 -13.79 6.85 17.37
N SER A 63 -13.48 7.01 18.66
CA SER A 63 -12.10 7.24 19.12
C SER A 63 -11.20 6.04 18.78
N LEU A 64 -11.67 4.81 19.02
CA LEU A 64 -10.93 3.62 18.63
C LEU A 64 -10.77 3.53 17.11
N ALA A 65 -11.81 3.82 16.34
CA ALA A 65 -11.73 3.80 14.88
C ALA A 65 -10.67 4.79 14.34
N ILE A 66 -10.59 5.99 14.92
CA ILE A 66 -9.56 6.98 14.57
C ILE A 66 -8.15 6.47 14.91
N ILE A 67 -7.97 5.88 16.10
CA ILE A 67 -6.67 5.34 16.53
C ILE A 67 -6.22 4.20 15.61
N ILE A 68 -7.10 3.24 15.31
CA ILE A 68 -6.82 2.13 14.39
C ILE A 68 -6.51 2.66 12.98
N GLY A 69 -7.27 3.65 12.50
CA GLY A 69 -7.00 4.31 11.22
C GLY A 69 -5.62 4.99 11.18
N ALA A 70 -5.24 5.69 12.25
CA ALA A 70 -3.93 6.33 12.36
C ALA A 70 -2.78 5.30 12.39
N ILE A 71 -2.97 4.17 13.10
CA ILE A 71 -2.01 3.07 13.12
C ILE A 71 -1.85 2.46 11.71
N ILE A 72 -2.96 2.21 11.00
CA ILE A 72 -2.94 1.71 9.62
C ILE A 72 -2.15 2.63 8.71
N ILE A 73 -2.37 3.94 8.79
CA ILE A 73 -1.62 4.94 8.00
C ILE A 73 -0.13 4.90 8.36
N GLY A 74 0.20 4.85 9.66
CA GLY A 74 1.58 4.75 10.13
C GLY A 74 2.31 3.52 9.59
N VAL A 75 1.67 2.35 9.65
CA VAL A 75 2.21 1.09 9.10
C VAL A 75 2.43 1.20 7.59
N ALA A 76 1.47 1.75 6.85
CA ALA A 76 1.60 1.95 5.40
C ALA A 76 2.78 2.88 5.05
N MET A 77 3.00 3.94 5.84
CA MET A 77 4.15 4.83 5.64
C MET A 77 5.48 4.14 5.92
N ILE A 78 5.57 3.31 6.98
CA ILE A 78 6.78 2.54 7.29
C ILE A 78 7.11 1.57 6.15
N ILE A 79 6.12 0.84 5.63
CA ILE A 79 6.30 -0.08 4.50
C ILE A 79 6.74 0.68 3.24
N SER A 80 6.11 1.82 2.96
CA SER A 80 6.47 2.67 1.81
C SER A 80 7.92 3.15 1.90
N ALA A 81 8.37 3.58 3.08
CA ALA A 81 9.75 3.98 3.32
C ALA A 81 10.73 2.78 3.20
N ALA A 82 10.33 1.59 3.65
CA ALA A 82 11.17 0.39 3.56
C ALA A 82 11.33 -0.14 2.13
N ILE A 83 10.34 0.06 1.25
CA ILE A 83 10.42 -0.35 -0.16
C ILE A 83 11.24 0.67 -0.99
N GLN A 84 11.25 1.95 -0.59
CA GLN A 84 11.97 3.02 -1.29
C GLN A 84 13.43 3.20 -0.84
N GLY A 85 13.81 2.66 0.33
CA GLY A 85 15.17 2.69 0.86
C GLY A 85 16.09 1.66 0.21
#